data_AF-A0A8I1PFW0-F1
#
_entry.id   AF-A0A8I1PFW0-F1
#
_cell.length_a   1.000
_cell.length_b   1.000
_cell.length_c   1.000
_cell.angle_alpha   90.00
_cell.angle_beta   90.00
_cell.angle_gamma   90.00
#
_symmetry.space_group_name_H-M   'P 1'
#
loop_
_entity.id
_entity.type
_entity.pdbx_description
1 polymer ?
#
loop_
_entity_poly.entity_id
_entity_poly.type
_entity_poly.pdbx_seq_one_letter_code
_entity_poly.pdbx_strand_id
1 'polypeptide(L)'
;MVDRYAEATRMRRAELTAQRDALAGYRAEVRTVCGLARASAPTHVTAVVGALTAESVRYVDRACRADRIRFPGHAQVAADRAVGLVLHRVGRRLLPELRRVATARGLPVQIVDTGPPDAAAVTLPALPPPARPWQVLPGSRTVLPWLGMPIVGAPAVSGTVGPAVACGLVLLVATAAARWVAADRARLRQWVPGVAAAVRAAATSVLVAWLMHVEQQVVAALDVAVAARLATIEGELAALAEGENACART
;
A
#
# COMPACT_ATOMS: atom_id res chain seq x y z
N MET A 1 12.17 0.79 68.24
CA MET A 1 12.98 1.39 67.16
C MET A 1 12.61 0.65 65.88
N VAL A 2 12.04 1.33 64.88
CA VAL A 2 11.60 0.67 63.65
C VAL A 2 12.84 0.23 62.87
N ASP A 3 12.88 -1.04 62.51
CA ASP A 3 13.93 -1.57 61.65
C ASP A 3 13.71 -1.08 60.21
N ARG A 4 14.45 -0.02 59.86
CA ARG A 4 14.41 0.59 58.52
C ARG A 4 14.82 -0.40 57.42
N TYR A 5 15.64 -1.40 57.73
CA TYR A 5 16.03 -2.42 56.76
C TYR A 5 14.86 -3.37 56.47
N ALA A 6 14.15 -3.83 57.50
CA ALA A 6 12.95 -4.66 57.33
C ALA A 6 11.80 -3.94 56.61
N GLU A 7 11.72 -2.60 56.69
CA GLU A 7 10.76 -1.82 55.93
C GLU A 7 11.17 -1.71 54.44
N ALA A 8 12.45 -1.44 54.17
CA ALA A 8 12.98 -1.37 52.81
C ALA A 8 12.85 -2.71 52.06
N THR A 9 13.10 -3.85 52.70
CA THR A 9 12.93 -5.18 52.08
C THR A 9 11.47 -5.48 51.76
N ARG A 10 10.55 -5.13 52.66
CA ARG A 10 9.10 -5.26 52.42
C ARG A 10 8.64 -4.40 51.24
N MET A 11 9.06 -3.14 51.20
CA MET A 11 8.77 -2.25 50.05
C MET A 11 9.32 -2.81 48.75
N ARG A 12 10.57 -3.29 48.73
CA ARG A 12 11.18 -3.87 47.52
C ARG A 12 10.48 -5.14 47.06
N ARG A 13 10.05 -6.02 47.96
CA ARG A 13 9.25 -7.21 47.61
C ARG A 13 7.89 -6.82 47.03
N ALA A 14 7.22 -5.83 47.62
CA ALA A 14 5.95 -5.31 47.09
C ALA A 14 6.13 -4.73 45.67
N GLU A 15 7.21 -3.99 45.43
CA GLU A 15 7.55 -3.46 44.11
C GLU A 15 7.80 -4.59 43.09
N LEU A 16 8.60 -5.59 43.44
CA LEU A 16 8.93 -6.71 42.56
C LEU A 16 7.72 -7.59 42.22
N THR A 17 6.83 -7.81 43.19
CA THR A 17 5.57 -8.53 42.96
C THR A 17 4.63 -7.74 42.05
N ALA A 18 4.51 -6.43 42.26
CA ALA A 18 3.75 -5.56 41.35
C ALA A 18 4.34 -5.55 39.92
N GLN A 19 5.67 -5.51 39.79
CA GLN A 19 6.33 -5.60 38.49
C GLN A 19 6.07 -6.95 37.80
N ARG A 20 6.09 -8.06 38.55
CA ARG A 20 5.77 -9.40 38.02
C ARG A 20 4.35 -9.46 37.49
N ASP A 21 3.39 -8.96 38.26
CA ASP A 21 1.97 -9.00 37.88
C ASP A 21 1.69 -8.10 36.66
N ALA A 22 2.41 -6.99 36.52
CA ALA A 22 2.34 -6.09 35.37
C ALA A 22 2.83 -6.71 34.04
N LEU A 23 3.62 -7.79 34.08
CA LEU A 23 4.11 -8.47 32.87
C LEU A 23 3.03 -9.30 32.16
N ALA A 24 1.89 -9.56 32.79
CA ALA A 24 0.80 -10.31 32.18
C ALA A 24 0.08 -9.53 31.06
N GLY A 25 -0.74 -10.24 30.27
CA GLY A 25 -1.71 -9.63 29.35
C GLY A 25 -1.17 -9.03 28.04
N TYR A 26 0.15 -8.91 27.85
CA TYR A 26 0.74 -8.29 26.64
C TYR A 26 0.28 -8.94 25.33
N ARG A 27 0.12 -10.27 25.30
CA ARG A 27 -0.34 -10.98 24.08
C ARG A 27 -1.73 -10.52 23.63
N ALA A 28 -2.63 -10.26 24.57
CA ALA A 28 -3.97 -9.76 24.24
C ALA A 28 -3.92 -8.31 23.75
N GLU A 29 -3.07 -7.47 24.35
CA GLU A 29 -2.86 -6.10 23.89
C GLU A 29 -2.26 -6.03 22.49
N VAL A 30 -1.21 -6.80 22.21
CA VAL A 30 -0.59 -6.88 20.87
C VAL A 30 -1.63 -7.34 19.84
N ARG A 31 -2.42 -8.37 20.14
CA ARG A 31 -3.53 -8.82 19.28
C ARG A 31 -4.56 -7.73 19.03
N THR A 32 -4.89 -6.96 20.06
CA THR A 32 -5.85 -5.85 19.97
C THR A 32 -5.31 -4.73 19.08
N VAL A 33 -4.06 -4.32 19.29
CA VAL A 33 -3.38 -3.30 18.48
C VAL A 33 -3.27 -3.74 17.02
N CYS A 34 -2.82 -4.97 16.76
CA CYS A 34 -2.77 -5.55 15.41
C CYS A 34 -4.17 -5.70 14.79
N GLY A 35 -5.18 -6.06 15.59
CA GLY A 35 -6.58 -6.13 15.18
C GLY A 35 -7.14 -4.78 14.72
N LEU A 36 -6.87 -3.71 15.48
CA LEU A 36 -7.25 -2.34 15.10
C LEU A 36 -6.51 -1.87 13.83
N ALA A 37 -5.23 -2.21 13.70
CA ALA A 37 -4.47 -1.94 12.47
C ALA A 37 -5.09 -2.66 11.26
N ARG A 38 -5.45 -3.95 11.40
CA ARG A 38 -6.15 -4.73 10.37
C ARG A 38 -7.53 -4.15 10.03
N ALA A 39 -8.27 -3.63 11.01
CA ALA A 39 -9.56 -2.99 10.78
C ALA A 39 -9.45 -1.65 10.03
N SER A 40 -8.39 -0.87 10.30
CA SER A 40 -8.17 0.43 9.66
C SER A 40 -7.49 0.36 8.27
N ALA A 41 -6.78 -0.74 8.01
CA ALA A 41 -6.04 -1.02 6.78
C ALA A 41 -6.82 -0.78 5.46
N PRO A 42 -8.08 -1.27 5.30
CA PRO A 42 -8.84 -1.07 4.07
C PRO A 42 -9.06 0.41 3.71
N THR A 43 -9.17 1.28 4.71
CA THR A 43 -9.32 2.73 4.50
C THR A 43 -8.06 3.33 3.89
N HIS A 44 -6.89 2.89 4.35
CA HIS A 44 -5.60 3.33 3.80
C HIS A 44 -5.40 2.86 2.37
N VAL A 45 -5.71 1.58 2.09
CA VAL A 45 -5.66 1.02 0.73
C VAL A 45 -6.60 1.81 -0.18
N THR A 46 -7.84 2.04 0.23
CA THR A 46 -8.84 2.74 -0.58
C THR A 46 -8.41 4.16 -0.90
N ALA A 47 -7.87 4.90 0.08
CA ALA A 47 -7.38 6.25 -0.12
C ALA A 47 -6.20 6.31 -1.12
N VAL A 48 -5.22 5.41 -0.97
CA VAL A 48 -4.04 5.38 -1.85
C VAL A 48 -4.42 4.94 -3.26
N VAL A 49 -5.25 3.91 -3.40
CA VAL A 49 -5.74 3.43 -4.70
C VAL A 49 -6.61 4.49 -5.39
N GLY A 50 -7.44 5.22 -4.65
CA GLY A 50 -8.21 6.36 -5.15
C GLY A 50 -7.31 7.47 -5.69
N ALA A 51 -6.25 7.83 -4.96
CA ALA A 51 -5.26 8.81 -5.41
C ALA A 51 -4.53 8.34 -6.68
N LEU A 52 -4.07 7.09 -6.72
CA LEU A 52 -3.42 6.50 -7.89
C LEU A 52 -4.35 6.50 -9.11
N THR A 53 -5.62 6.17 -8.92
CA THR A 53 -6.63 6.17 -9.99
C THR A 53 -6.82 7.58 -10.55
N ALA A 54 -6.98 8.57 -9.67
CA ALA A 54 -7.14 9.97 -10.09
C ALA A 54 -5.89 10.51 -10.81
N GLU A 55 -4.69 10.20 -10.30
CA GLU A 55 -3.42 10.57 -10.93
C GLU A 55 -3.25 9.92 -12.31
N SER A 56 -3.57 8.63 -12.42
CA SER A 56 -3.52 7.87 -13.67
C SER A 56 -4.46 8.45 -14.73
N VAL A 57 -5.70 8.78 -14.36
CA VAL A 57 -6.65 9.41 -15.28
C VAL A 57 -6.14 10.79 -15.74
N ARG A 58 -5.68 11.64 -14.80
CA ARG A 58 -5.11 12.95 -15.14
C ARG A 58 -3.89 12.83 -16.05
N TYR A 59 -3.04 11.84 -15.83
CA TYR A 59 -1.89 11.57 -16.68
C TYR A 59 -2.33 11.21 -18.09
N VAL A 60 -3.25 10.24 -18.24
CA VAL A 60 -3.79 9.82 -19.55
C VAL A 60 -4.43 10.99 -20.32
N ASP A 61 -5.13 11.88 -19.60
CA ASP A 61 -5.81 13.03 -20.19
C ASP A 61 -4.82 14.06 -20.77
N ARG A 62 -3.69 14.27 -20.08
CA ARG A 62 -2.66 15.25 -20.46
C ARG A 62 -1.55 14.67 -21.34
N ALA A 63 -1.36 13.35 -21.32
CA ALA A 63 -0.24 12.67 -21.96
C ALA A 63 -0.19 12.91 -23.47
N CYS A 64 1.00 13.26 -23.96
CA CYS A 64 1.29 13.27 -25.39
C CYS A 64 1.42 11.82 -25.92
N ARG A 65 1.66 11.65 -27.22
CA ARG A 65 1.76 10.30 -27.82
C ARG A 65 2.90 9.48 -27.21
N ALA A 66 4.07 10.08 -26.98
CA ALA A 66 5.22 9.39 -26.40
C ALA A 66 4.94 8.95 -24.95
N ASP A 67 4.29 9.81 -24.16
CA ASP A 67 3.95 9.55 -22.77
C ASP A 67 2.95 8.41 -22.61
N ARG A 68 1.99 8.29 -23.55
CA ARG A 68 1.01 7.20 -23.56
C ARG A 68 1.66 5.83 -23.80
N ILE A 69 2.72 5.76 -24.61
CA ILE A 69 3.48 4.53 -24.83
C ILE A 69 4.21 4.09 -23.55
N ARG A 70 4.74 5.05 -22.78
CA ARG A 70 5.46 4.79 -21.53
C ARG A 70 4.55 4.55 -20.33
N PHE A 71 3.26 4.89 -20.44
CA PHE A 71 2.31 4.83 -19.33
C PHE A 71 2.28 3.49 -18.59
N PRO A 72 2.31 2.30 -19.24
CA PRO A 72 2.32 1.03 -18.51
C PRO A 72 3.51 0.87 -17.57
N GLY A 73 4.71 1.31 -18.00
CA GLY A 73 5.90 1.29 -17.14
C GLY A 73 5.78 2.26 -15.97
N HIS A 74 5.24 3.46 -16.19
CA HIS A 74 4.98 4.41 -15.11
C HIS A 74 3.90 3.92 -14.14
N ALA A 75 2.85 3.27 -14.64
CA ALA A 75 1.79 2.69 -13.84
C ALA A 75 2.32 1.54 -12.96
N GLN A 76 3.24 0.73 -13.47
CA GLN A 76 3.92 -0.31 -12.69
C GLN A 76 4.70 0.28 -11.51
N VAL A 77 5.58 1.25 -11.78
CA VAL A 77 6.36 1.92 -10.72
C VAL A 77 5.46 2.61 -9.70
N ALA A 78 4.38 3.25 -10.16
CA ALA A 78 3.41 3.90 -9.29
C ALA A 78 2.61 2.88 -8.45
N ALA A 79 2.29 1.71 -9.01
CA ALA A 79 1.64 0.60 -8.31
C ALA A 79 2.52 0.05 -7.18
N ASP A 80 3.80 -0.22 -7.45
CA ASP A 80 4.74 -0.71 -6.44
C ASP A 80 4.93 0.34 -5.32
N ARG A 81 5.06 1.62 -5.70
CA ARG A 81 5.13 2.73 -4.75
C ARG A 81 3.86 2.85 -3.91
N ALA A 82 2.68 2.64 -4.50
CA ALA A 82 1.41 2.71 -3.80
C ALA A 82 1.31 1.66 -2.68
N VAL A 83 1.74 0.41 -2.95
CA VAL A 83 1.82 -0.64 -1.93
C VAL A 83 2.77 -0.24 -0.80
N GLY A 84 3.98 0.24 -1.15
CA GLY A 84 4.95 0.73 -0.16
C GLY A 84 4.41 1.87 0.72
N LEU A 85 3.64 2.80 0.14
CA LEU A 85 3.01 3.90 0.89
C LEU A 85 1.94 3.41 1.88
N VAL A 86 1.14 2.42 1.50
CA VAL A 86 0.16 1.81 2.42
C VAL A 86 0.88 1.16 3.59
N LEU A 87 1.88 0.33 3.32
CA LEU A 87 2.66 -0.37 4.35
C LEU A 87 3.34 0.62 5.29
N HIS A 88 4.00 1.64 4.74
CA HIS A 88 4.64 2.68 5.52
C HIS A 88 3.65 3.43 6.41
N ARG A 89 2.46 3.78 5.89
CA ARG A 89 1.44 4.51 6.66
C ARG A 89 0.87 3.66 7.79
N VAL A 90 0.64 2.37 7.57
CA VAL A 90 0.18 1.46 8.63
C VAL A 90 1.29 1.25 9.66
N GLY A 91 2.53 0.99 9.23
CA GLY A 91 3.68 0.84 10.12
C GLY A 91 3.91 2.06 11.01
N ARG A 92 3.79 3.28 10.47
CA ARG A 92 3.89 4.53 11.25
C ARG A 92 2.85 4.66 12.36
N ARG A 93 1.69 4.03 12.22
CA ARG A 93 0.63 4.03 13.26
C ARG A 93 0.79 2.86 14.23
N LEU A 94 1.24 1.71 13.73
CA LEU A 94 1.39 0.48 14.50
C LEU A 94 2.58 0.53 15.46
N LEU A 95 3.75 0.98 14.98
CA LEU A 95 4.99 0.94 15.76
C LEU A 95 4.90 1.72 17.09
N PRO A 96 4.37 2.95 17.16
CA PRO A 96 4.27 3.68 18.43
C PRO A 96 3.41 2.94 19.47
N GLU A 97 2.31 2.32 19.05
CA GLU A 97 1.43 1.58 19.96
C GLU A 97 2.09 0.30 20.46
N LEU A 98 2.79 -0.43 19.61
CA LEU A 98 3.52 -1.62 20.05
C LEU A 98 4.71 -1.25 20.97
N ARG A 99 5.40 -0.13 20.69
CA ARG A 99 6.43 0.41 21.58
C ARG A 99 5.83 0.81 22.92
N ARG A 100 4.63 1.41 22.93
CA ARG A 100 3.89 1.72 24.16
C ARG A 100 3.65 0.47 24.99
N VAL A 101 3.19 -0.64 24.38
CA VAL A 101 2.98 -1.93 25.06
C VAL A 101 4.26 -2.43 25.74
N ALA A 102 5.41 -2.32 25.07
CA ALA A 102 6.71 -2.70 25.64
C ALA A 102 7.14 -1.76 26.78
N THR A 103 7.04 -0.43 26.58
CA THR A 103 7.42 0.57 27.59
C THR A 103 6.60 0.48 28.86
N ALA A 104 5.29 0.21 28.75
CA ALA A 104 4.39 0.04 29.90
C ALA A 104 4.81 -1.12 30.82
N ARG A 105 5.65 -2.03 30.31
CA ARG A 105 6.16 -3.22 31.01
C ARG A 105 7.64 -3.15 31.33
N GLY A 106 8.29 -2.01 31.07
CA GLY A 106 9.73 -1.85 31.26
C GLY A 106 10.58 -2.76 30.36
N LEU A 107 10.06 -3.19 29.21
CA LEU A 107 10.77 -4.03 28.26
C LEU A 107 11.53 -3.17 27.22
N PRO A 108 12.65 -3.66 26.67
CA PRO A 108 13.42 -2.87 25.71
C PRO A 108 12.65 -2.66 24.41
N VAL A 109 12.59 -1.41 23.98
CA VAL A 109 11.74 -0.95 22.86
C VAL A 109 12.17 -1.53 21.51
N GLN A 110 13.46 -1.86 21.37
CA GLN A 110 14.08 -2.40 20.15
C GLN A 110 13.51 -3.78 19.76
N ILE A 111 12.92 -4.51 20.70
CA ILE A 111 12.24 -5.80 20.48
C ILE A 111 11.12 -5.68 19.43
N VAL A 112 10.53 -4.49 19.35
CA VAL A 112 9.33 -4.20 18.58
C VAL A 112 9.65 -3.57 17.22
N ASP A 113 10.92 -3.29 16.95
CA ASP A 113 11.35 -2.70 15.68
C ASP A 113 11.32 -3.75 14.58
N THR A 114 10.13 -3.90 13.99
CA THR A 114 9.92 -4.72 12.81
C THR A 114 10.34 -3.92 11.57
N GLY A 115 11.29 -4.47 10.82
CA GLY A 115 11.74 -3.88 9.56
C GLY A 115 10.59 -3.76 8.56
N PRO A 116 10.72 -2.89 7.55
CA PRO A 116 9.75 -2.86 6.46
C PRO A 116 9.69 -4.25 5.80
N PRO A 117 8.50 -4.72 5.39
CA PRO A 117 8.41 -5.96 4.63
C PRO A 117 9.16 -5.82 3.31
N ASP A 118 9.64 -6.95 2.80
CA ASP A 118 10.11 -7.01 1.41
C ASP A 118 8.99 -6.57 0.47
N ALA A 119 9.33 -5.69 -0.46
CA ALA A 119 8.38 -5.14 -1.41
C ALA A 119 7.87 -6.27 -2.32
N ALA A 120 6.59 -6.63 -2.15
CA ALA A 120 5.95 -7.54 -3.08
C ALA A 120 5.71 -6.84 -4.42
N ALA A 121 6.23 -7.45 -5.50
CA ALA A 121 6.03 -6.95 -6.84
C ALA A 121 4.53 -7.01 -7.22
N VAL A 122 3.96 -5.88 -7.63
CA VAL A 122 2.58 -5.86 -8.12
C VAL A 122 2.54 -6.40 -9.54
N THR A 123 1.68 -7.37 -9.83
CA THR A 123 1.45 -7.79 -11.22
C THR A 123 0.25 -7.03 -11.77
N LEU A 124 0.48 -6.20 -12.78
CA LEU A 124 -0.58 -5.45 -13.45
C LEU A 124 -1.27 -6.27 -14.55
N PRO A 125 -2.57 -6.04 -14.81
CA PRO A 125 -3.25 -6.70 -15.91
C PRO A 125 -2.65 -6.28 -17.25
N ALA A 126 -2.69 -7.18 -18.24
CA ALA A 126 -2.25 -6.88 -19.59
C ALA A 126 -3.02 -5.69 -20.17
N LEU A 127 -2.31 -4.82 -20.88
CA LEU A 127 -2.93 -3.69 -21.57
C LEU A 127 -3.80 -4.24 -22.72
N PRO A 128 -5.10 -3.86 -22.83
CA PRO A 128 -5.96 -4.31 -23.93
C PRO A 128 -5.33 -3.96 -25.29
N PRO A 129 -5.58 -4.69 -26.39
CA PRO A 129 -4.96 -4.37 -27.69
C PRO A 129 -5.42 -3.01 -28.24
N PRO A 130 -4.63 -2.33 -29.09
CA PRO A 130 -5.06 -1.10 -29.75
C PRO A 130 -6.25 -1.39 -30.68
N ALA A 131 -7.20 -0.44 -30.77
CA ALA A 131 -8.31 -0.52 -31.72
C ALA A 131 -7.76 -0.62 -33.14
N ARG A 132 -8.29 -1.53 -33.98
CA ARG A 132 -7.83 -1.64 -35.36
C ARG A 132 -8.48 -0.53 -36.22
N PRO A 133 -7.82 -0.02 -37.28
CA PRO A 133 -8.32 1.10 -38.08
C PRO A 133 -9.74 0.93 -38.59
N TRP A 134 -10.08 -0.30 -38.96
CA TRP A 134 -11.37 -0.68 -39.52
C TRP A 134 -12.49 -0.77 -38.47
N GLN A 135 -12.18 -0.74 -37.17
CA GLN A 135 -13.17 -0.79 -36.08
C GLN A 135 -13.65 0.61 -35.66
N VAL A 136 -12.94 1.68 -36.04
CA VAL A 136 -13.21 3.07 -35.61
C VAL A 136 -14.10 3.83 -36.62
N LEU A 137 -14.52 3.17 -37.70
CA LEU A 137 -15.52 3.65 -38.65
C LEU A 137 -16.92 3.24 -38.16
N PRO A 138 -17.68 4.11 -37.48
CA PRO A 138 -19.11 3.90 -37.32
C PRO A 138 -19.70 3.99 -38.73
N GLY A 139 -20.09 2.84 -39.30
CA GLY A 139 -20.65 2.78 -40.65
C GLY A 139 -19.97 1.80 -41.62
N SER A 140 -19.06 0.92 -41.17
CA SER A 140 -18.45 -0.10 -42.05
C SER A 140 -19.42 -1.19 -42.56
N ARG A 141 -20.74 -1.03 -42.35
CA ARG A 141 -21.76 -1.88 -42.97
C ARG A 141 -22.70 -1.15 -43.93
N THR A 142 -22.61 0.17 -44.10
CA THR A 142 -23.59 0.94 -44.88
C THR A 142 -23.04 2.16 -45.62
N VAL A 143 -21.72 2.27 -45.83
CA VAL A 143 -21.16 3.32 -46.69
C VAL A 143 -20.30 2.72 -47.78
N LEU A 144 -20.93 1.90 -48.63
CA LEU A 144 -20.37 1.53 -49.92
C LEU A 144 -21.40 1.57 -51.07
N PRO A 145 -22.18 2.65 -51.27
CA PRO A 145 -22.71 2.95 -52.60
C PRO A 145 -21.93 4.08 -53.30
N TRP A 146 -21.06 4.83 -52.61
CA TRP A 146 -20.40 6.01 -53.18
C TRP A 146 -19.05 5.75 -53.85
N LEU A 147 -18.55 4.51 -53.83
CA LEU A 147 -17.34 4.10 -54.56
C LEU A 147 -17.61 3.71 -56.03
N GLY A 148 -18.81 4.03 -56.54
CA GLY A 148 -19.25 3.73 -57.91
C GLY A 148 -19.89 4.91 -58.65
N MET A 149 -19.69 6.15 -58.20
CA MET A 149 -20.08 7.33 -58.98
C MET A 149 -18.89 7.76 -59.84
N PRO A 150 -18.89 7.48 -61.16
CA PRO A 150 -17.85 7.98 -62.04
C PRO A 150 -18.05 9.50 -62.13
N ILE A 151 -17.09 10.28 -61.64
CA ILE A 151 -17.02 11.72 -61.89
C ILE A 151 -16.60 11.88 -63.34
N VAL A 152 -17.53 11.64 -64.26
CA VAL A 152 -17.43 11.99 -65.67
C VAL A 152 -18.24 13.27 -65.82
N GLY A 153 -17.54 14.40 -65.95
CA GLY A 153 -18.14 15.70 -66.24
C GLY A 153 -17.89 16.77 -65.16
N ALA A 154 -16.63 17.02 -64.80
CA ALA A 154 -16.26 18.33 -64.27
C ALA A 154 -15.67 19.15 -65.43
N PRO A 155 -16.23 20.33 -65.78
CA PRO A 155 -15.59 21.21 -66.74
C PRO A 155 -14.23 21.63 -66.20
N ALA A 156 -13.22 21.63 -67.07
CA ALA A 156 -11.87 22.06 -66.77
C ALA A 156 -11.87 23.57 -66.46
N VAL A 157 -12.28 23.93 -65.24
CA VAL A 157 -12.03 25.25 -64.66
C VAL A 157 -10.59 25.22 -64.15
N SER A 158 -9.69 25.66 -65.03
CA SER A 158 -8.31 25.99 -64.71
C SER A 158 -8.31 27.17 -63.73
N GLY A 159 -8.04 26.87 -62.46
CA GLY A 159 -7.84 27.87 -61.42
C GLY A 159 -8.43 27.45 -60.09
N THR A 160 -7.55 27.07 -59.14
CA THR A 160 -7.83 27.00 -57.69
C THR A 160 -8.63 25.83 -57.11
N VAL A 161 -8.78 24.69 -57.81
CA VAL A 161 -9.39 23.46 -57.20
C VAL A 161 -8.39 22.68 -56.33
N GLY A 162 -7.08 22.80 -56.61
CA GLY A 162 -5.99 22.19 -55.83
C GLY A 162 -6.02 22.48 -54.31
N PRO A 163 -6.16 23.75 -53.86
CA PRO A 163 -6.17 24.06 -52.43
C PRO A 163 -7.39 23.49 -51.68
N ALA A 164 -8.57 23.41 -52.31
CA ALA A 164 -9.77 22.87 -51.66
C ALA A 164 -9.66 21.36 -51.39
N VAL A 165 -9.12 20.60 -52.35
CA VAL A 165 -8.87 19.15 -52.20
C VAL A 165 -7.77 18.90 -51.18
N ALA A 166 -6.71 19.70 -51.18
CA ALA A 166 -5.64 19.62 -50.17
C ALA A 166 -6.16 19.92 -48.76
N CYS A 167 -6.98 20.97 -48.58
CA CYS A 167 -7.62 21.27 -47.30
C CYS A 167 -8.54 20.15 -46.83
N GLY A 168 -9.34 19.55 -47.72
CA GLY A 168 -10.20 18.41 -47.40
C GLY A 168 -9.41 17.19 -46.92
N LEU A 169 -8.29 16.89 -47.56
CA LEU A 169 -7.43 15.75 -47.20
C LEU A 169 -6.71 16.00 -45.87
N VAL A 170 -6.22 17.22 -45.63
CA VAL A 170 -5.63 17.62 -44.34
C VAL A 170 -6.66 17.51 -43.21
N LEU A 171 -7.89 17.99 -43.42
CA LEU A 171 -8.97 17.86 -42.45
C LEU A 171 -9.32 16.39 -42.18
N LEU A 172 -9.33 15.54 -43.21
CA LEU A 172 -9.59 14.11 -43.06
C LEU A 172 -8.48 13.40 -42.26
N VAL A 173 -7.21 13.70 -42.56
CA VAL A 173 -6.07 13.18 -41.79
C VAL A 173 -6.12 13.68 -40.35
N ALA A 174 -6.43 14.95 -40.12
CA ALA A 174 -6.53 15.54 -38.79
C ALA A 174 -7.68 14.93 -37.98
N THR A 175 -8.85 14.74 -38.57
CA THR A 175 -10.00 14.11 -37.91
C THR A 175 -9.76 12.64 -37.62
N ALA A 176 -9.15 11.89 -38.55
CA ALA A 176 -8.74 10.51 -38.31
C ALA A 176 -7.72 10.43 -37.15
N ALA A 177 -6.68 11.25 -37.17
CA ALA A 177 -5.69 11.32 -36.10
C ALA A 177 -6.31 11.68 -34.73
N ALA A 178 -7.26 12.62 -34.70
CA ALA A 178 -7.98 12.98 -33.48
C ALA A 178 -8.82 11.81 -32.93
N ARG A 179 -9.51 11.06 -33.80
CA ARG A 179 -10.28 9.86 -33.40
C ARG A 179 -9.37 8.75 -32.87
N TRP A 180 -8.21 8.56 -33.48
CA TRP A 180 -7.20 7.61 -33.01
C TRP A 180 -6.69 7.96 -31.61
N VAL A 181 -6.37 9.23 -31.36
CA VAL A 181 -5.93 9.70 -30.04
C VAL A 181 -7.03 9.53 -29.00
N ALA A 182 -8.28 9.81 -29.36
CA ALA A 182 -9.43 9.61 -28.48
C ALA A 182 -9.64 8.13 -28.13
N ALA A 183 -9.54 7.23 -29.11
CA ALA A 183 -9.66 5.78 -28.89
C ALA A 183 -8.53 5.23 -28.00
N ASP A 184 -7.29 5.66 -28.21
CA ASP A 184 -6.15 5.25 -27.38
C ASP A 184 -6.30 5.75 -25.93
N ARG A 185 -6.76 6.99 -25.72
CA ARG A 185 -7.09 7.50 -24.38
C ARG A 185 -8.22 6.72 -23.73
N ALA A 186 -9.29 6.42 -24.47
CA ALA A 186 -10.42 5.63 -23.93
C ALA A 186 -9.96 4.23 -23.50
N ARG A 187 -9.12 3.58 -24.30
CA ARG A 187 -8.47 2.30 -23.99
C ARG A 187 -7.64 2.36 -22.71
N LEU A 188 -6.79 3.38 -22.55
CA LEU A 188 -6.00 3.57 -21.33
C LEU A 188 -6.90 3.83 -20.11
N ARG A 189 -7.95 4.66 -20.26
CA ARG A 189 -8.92 4.92 -19.18
C ARG A 189 -9.67 3.66 -18.75
N GLN A 190 -9.99 2.76 -19.68
CA GLN A 190 -10.61 1.46 -19.37
C GLN A 190 -9.65 0.50 -18.65
N TRP A 191 -8.35 0.63 -18.87
CA TRP A 191 -7.32 -0.17 -18.21
C TRP A 191 -7.05 0.27 -16.75
N VAL A 192 -7.15 1.58 -16.46
CA VAL A 192 -6.88 2.14 -15.12
C VAL A 192 -7.67 1.46 -13.98
N PRO A 193 -8.99 1.19 -14.09
CA PRO A 193 -9.73 0.43 -13.08
C PRO A 193 -9.15 -0.96 -12.80
N GLY A 194 -8.62 -1.65 -13.83
CA GLY A 194 -7.96 -2.94 -13.69
C GLY A 194 -6.65 -2.83 -12.90
N VAL A 195 -5.84 -1.79 -13.18
CA VAL A 195 -4.64 -1.46 -12.41
C VAL A 195 -5.01 -1.18 -10.94
N ALA A 196 -6.03 -0.36 -10.70
CA ALA A 196 -6.49 -0.03 -9.36
C ALA A 196 -6.97 -1.28 -8.58
N ALA A 197 -7.67 -2.19 -9.26
CA ALA A 197 -8.10 -3.46 -8.66
C ALA A 197 -6.91 -4.36 -8.32
N ALA A 198 -5.93 -4.50 -9.22
CA ALA A 198 -4.71 -5.28 -8.98
C ALA A 198 -3.90 -4.72 -7.80
N VAL A 199 -3.71 -3.38 -7.74
CA VAL A 199 -3.03 -2.71 -6.63
C VAL A 199 -3.78 -2.91 -5.32
N ARG A 200 -5.12 -2.79 -5.33
CA ARG A 200 -5.93 -3.05 -4.13
C ARG A 200 -5.75 -4.48 -3.62
N ALA A 201 -5.80 -5.46 -4.52
CA ALA A 201 -5.63 -6.87 -4.17
C ALA A 201 -4.23 -7.14 -3.59
N ALA A 202 -3.18 -6.68 -4.29
CA ALA A 202 -1.80 -6.82 -3.84
C ALA A 202 -1.54 -6.11 -2.50
N ALA A 203 -1.98 -4.85 -2.36
CA ALA A 203 -1.83 -4.11 -1.11
C ALA A 203 -2.53 -4.82 0.05
N THR A 204 -3.73 -5.37 -0.17
CA THR A 204 -4.48 -6.07 0.87
C THR A 204 -3.79 -7.37 1.28
N SER A 205 -3.36 -8.20 0.32
CA SER A 205 -2.70 -9.47 0.62
C SER A 205 -1.38 -9.27 1.36
N VAL A 206 -0.54 -8.35 0.88
CA VAL A 206 0.77 -8.03 1.48
C VAL A 206 0.60 -7.47 2.89
N LEU A 207 -0.38 -6.59 3.07
CA LEU A 207 -0.65 -5.97 4.37
C LEU A 207 -1.15 -6.99 5.40
N VAL A 208 -2.00 -7.93 5.00
CA VAL A 208 -2.46 -9.03 5.88
C VAL A 208 -1.29 -9.94 6.26
N ALA A 209 -0.49 -10.35 5.28
CA ALA A 209 0.67 -11.21 5.52
C ALA A 209 1.69 -10.52 6.45
N TRP A 210 2.00 -9.26 6.19
CA TRP A 210 2.91 -8.48 7.02
C TRP A 210 2.37 -8.27 8.44
N LEU A 211 1.09 -7.93 8.63
CA LEU A 211 0.52 -7.76 9.97
C LEU A 211 0.53 -9.06 10.78
N MET A 212 0.29 -10.20 10.15
CA MET A 212 0.42 -11.51 10.80
C MET A 212 1.86 -11.81 11.18
N HIS A 213 2.82 -11.52 10.30
CA HIS A 213 4.24 -11.70 10.57
C HIS A 213 4.73 -10.82 11.72
N VAL A 214 4.37 -9.53 11.70
CA VAL A 214 4.70 -8.57 12.77
C VAL A 214 4.12 -9.02 14.11
N GLU A 215 2.86 -9.44 14.14
CA GLU A 215 2.25 -9.94 15.36
C GLU A 215 3.00 -11.15 15.93
N GLN A 216 3.32 -12.14 15.09
CA GLN A 216 4.05 -13.33 15.52
C GLN A 216 5.45 -12.98 16.01
N GLN A 217 6.18 -12.13 15.27
CA GLN A 217 7.53 -11.71 15.61
C GLN A 217 7.57 -10.93 16.91
N VAL A 218 6.66 -9.96 17.08
CA VAL A 218 6.58 -9.12 18.29
C VAL A 218 6.16 -9.93 19.50
N VAL A 219 5.20 -10.84 19.36
CA VAL A 219 4.81 -11.74 20.45
C VAL A 219 5.98 -12.63 20.86
N ALA A 220 6.67 -13.26 19.91
CA ALA A 220 7.82 -14.12 20.21
C ALA A 220 8.96 -13.34 20.89
N ALA A 221 9.26 -12.13 20.40
CA ALA A 221 10.32 -11.30 20.96
C ALA A 221 9.96 -10.78 22.36
N LEU A 222 8.68 -10.44 22.60
CA LEU A 222 8.18 -10.10 23.93
C LEU A 222 8.16 -11.31 24.88
N ASP A 223 7.83 -12.51 24.40
CA ASP A 223 7.86 -13.74 25.21
C ASP A 223 9.26 -13.98 25.79
N VAL A 224 10.29 -13.85 24.96
CA VAL A 224 11.70 -13.99 25.37
C VAL A 224 12.08 -12.93 26.41
N ALA A 225 11.69 -11.68 26.18
CA ALA A 225 12.02 -10.58 27.08
C ALA A 225 11.28 -10.65 28.42
N VAL A 226 10.02 -11.07 28.41
CA VAL A 226 9.23 -11.31 29.61
C VAL A 226 9.84 -12.47 30.41
N ALA A 227 10.22 -13.56 29.77
CA ALA A 227 10.89 -14.68 30.45
C ALA A 227 12.22 -14.25 31.11
N ALA A 228 13.05 -13.48 30.41
CA ALA A 228 14.29 -12.94 30.96
C ALA A 228 14.04 -11.99 32.15
N ARG A 229 13.01 -11.14 32.06
CA ARG A 229 12.63 -10.21 33.13
C ARG A 229 12.08 -10.96 34.35
N LEU A 230 11.26 -11.98 34.14
CA LEU A 230 10.74 -12.83 35.22
C LEU A 230 11.87 -13.53 35.96
N ALA A 231 12.81 -14.15 35.24
CA ALA A 231 13.98 -14.79 35.86
C ALA A 231 14.81 -13.82 36.72
N THR A 232 14.96 -12.57 36.26
CA THR A 232 15.64 -11.52 37.03
C THR A 232 14.87 -11.18 38.32
N ILE A 233 13.56 -10.99 38.22
CA ILE A 233 12.70 -10.68 39.38
C ILE A 233 12.69 -11.83 40.39
N GLU A 234 12.60 -13.07 39.93
CA GLU A 234 12.61 -14.26 40.78
C GLU A 234 13.96 -14.43 41.50
N GLY A 235 15.07 -14.17 40.81
CA GLY A 235 16.40 -14.14 41.42
C GLY A 235 16.53 -13.06 42.51
N GLU A 236 16.02 -11.84 42.27
CA GLU A 236 16.02 -10.78 43.28
C GLU A 236 15.14 -11.14 44.49
N LEU A 237 13.96 -11.73 44.27
CA LEU A 237 13.07 -12.17 45.35
C LEU A 237 13.71 -13.28 46.20
N ALA A 238 14.39 -14.24 45.57
CA ALA A 238 15.10 -15.31 46.27
C ALA A 238 16.25 -14.75 47.14
N ALA A 239 17.07 -13.84 46.58
CA ALA A 239 18.15 -13.19 47.32
C ALA A 239 17.64 -12.40 48.54
N LEU A 240 16.49 -11.72 48.40
CA LEU A 240 15.85 -11.02 49.52
C LEU A 240 15.33 -11.98 50.60
N ALA A 241 14.91 -13.20 50.25
CA ALA A 241 14.49 -14.21 51.23
C ALA A 241 15.68 -14.81 51.98
N GLU A 242 16.80 -15.06 51.30
CA GLU A 242 18.03 -15.57 51.92
C GLU A 242 18.64 -14.57 52.91
N GLY A 243 18.65 -13.27 52.58
CA GLY A 243 19.15 -12.21 53.47
C GLY A 243 18.36 -12.09 54.78
N GLU A 244 17.04 -12.28 54.74
CA GLU A 244 16.19 -12.29 55.95
C GLU A 244 16.52 -13.49 56.85
N ASN A 245 16.71 -14.67 56.25
CA ASN A 245 17.08 -15.89 56.97
C ASN A 245 18.50 -15.88 57.54
N ALA A 246 19.41 -15.08 56.97
CA ALA A 246 20.75 -14.86 57.50
C ALA A 246 20.74 -13.94 58.73
N CYS A 247 19.97 -12.83 58.68
CA CYS A 247 19.86 -11.88 59.79
C CYS A 247 19.09 -12.45 60.99
N ALA A 248 18.16 -13.38 60.78
CA ALA A 248 17.42 -14.05 61.86
C ALA A 248 18.24 -15.12 62.63
N ARG A 249 19.40 -15.53 62.10
CA ARG A 249 20.27 -16.56 62.71
C ARG A 249 21.40 -15.99 63.56
N THR A 250 21.64 -14.68 63.52
CA THR A 250 22.65 -13.95 64.32
C THR A 250 21.99 -13.28 65.51
#